data_AF-A0A6L9QWZ5-F1
#
_entry.id   AF-A0A6L9QWZ5-F1
#
_cell.length_a   1.000
_cell.length_b   1.000
_cell.length_c   1.000
_cell.angle_alpha   90.00
_cell.angle_beta   90.00
_cell.angle_gamma   90.00
#
_symmetry.space_group_name_H-M   'P 1'
#
loop_
_entity.id
_entity.type
_entity.pdbx_description
1 polymer ?
#
loop_
_entity_poly.entity_id
_entity_poly.type
_entity_poly.pdbx_seq_one_letter_code
_entity_poly.pdbx_strand_id
1 'polypeptide(L)'
;MNAAQYLDALAVELDAAGWSTRPRYERIPVLLHVFSPDLPQIGESVHVKAGVGGVPWFVSSTGDPLRPCHDRAGTAKEIAARLAPFLHAPHIVRLTQRRRLARCRMTRFLRVLAILPLVRFPSLGKGGQRWGS
;
A
#
# COMPACT_ATOMS: atom_id res chain seq x y z
N MET A 1 -1.30 -26.91 -13.72
CA MET A 1 -1.39 -25.72 -12.85
C MET A 1 -0.31 -24.74 -13.31
N ASN A 2 -0.64 -23.47 -13.53
CA ASN A 2 0.33 -22.46 -13.97
C ASN A 2 0.93 -21.70 -12.77
N ALA A 3 1.93 -20.85 -13.02
CA ALA A 3 2.60 -20.09 -11.97
C ALA A 3 1.65 -19.22 -11.14
N ALA A 4 0.68 -18.54 -11.77
CA ALA A 4 -0.30 -17.71 -11.06
C ALA A 4 -1.16 -18.55 -10.11
N GLN A 5 -1.66 -19.70 -10.56
CA GLN A 5 -2.46 -20.61 -9.73
C GLN A 5 -1.68 -21.14 -8.51
N TYR A 6 -0.39 -21.43 -8.66
CA TYR A 6 0.46 -21.80 -7.52
C TYR A 6 0.65 -20.64 -6.54
N LEU A 7 0.79 -19.41 -7.05
CA LEU A 7 0.93 -18.21 -6.22
C LEU A 7 -0.38 -17.84 -5.51
N ASP A 8 -1.53 -17.98 -6.15
CA ASP A 8 -2.85 -17.81 -5.51
C ASP A 8 -3.03 -18.81 -4.37
N ALA A 9 -2.69 -20.08 -4.62
CA ALA A 9 -2.75 -21.12 -3.60
C ALA A 9 -1.79 -20.86 -2.42
N LEU A 10 -0.62 -20.26 -2.67
CA LEU A 10 0.29 -19.82 -1.62
C LEU A 10 -0.26 -18.58 -0.88
N ALA A 11 -0.92 -17.66 -1.58
CA ALA A 11 -1.50 -16.46 -0.98
C ALA A 11 -2.56 -16.81 0.08
N VAL A 12 -3.38 -17.83 -0.18
CA VAL A 12 -4.37 -18.35 0.80
C VAL A 12 -3.68 -18.87 2.07
N GLU A 13 -2.59 -19.63 1.92
CA GLU A 13 -1.84 -20.18 3.06
C GLU A 13 -1.12 -19.09 3.85
N LEU A 14 -0.62 -18.06 3.18
CA LEU A 14 0.02 -16.90 3.80
C LEU A 14 -0.99 -16.04 4.56
N ASP A 15 -2.17 -15.82 4.00
CA ASP A 15 -3.27 -15.10 4.65
C ASP A 15 -3.72 -15.84 5.93
N ALA A 16 -3.90 -17.16 5.85
CA ALA A 16 -4.19 -18.00 7.01
C ALA A 16 -3.09 -17.94 8.09
N ALA A 17 -1.84 -17.68 7.69
CA ALA A 17 -0.71 -17.47 8.59
C ALA A 17 -0.54 -16.00 9.07
N GLY A 18 -1.46 -15.10 8.73
CA GLY A 18 -1.47 -13.70 9.16
C GLY A 18 -0.62 -12.76 8.31
N TRP A 19 -0.15 -13.20 7.14
CA TRP A 19 0.61 -12.36 6.22
C TRP A 19 -0.30 -11.69 5.19
N SER A 20 -0.02 -10.43 4.88
CA SER A 20 -0.68 -9.76 3.77
C SER A 20 0.02 -10.07 2.45
N THR A 21 -0.76 -10.23 1.40
CA THR A 21 -0.22 -10.52 0.06
C THR A 21 -0.74 -9.53 -0.98
N ARG A 22 0.08 -9.30 -2.02
CA ARG A 22 -0.28 -8.50 -3.19
C ARG A 22 0.21 -9.18 -4.47
N PRO A 23 -0.70 -9.74 -5.27
CA PRO A 23 -0.38 -10.23 -6.61
C PRO A 23 0.26 -9.15 -7.49
N ARG A 24 1.21 -9.57 -8.31
CA ARG A 24 1.84 -8.76 -9.37
C ARG A 24 1.98 -9.64 -10.61
N TYR A 25 0.84 -10.10 -11.12
CA TYR A 25 0.78 -11.04 -12.24
C TYR A 25 0.99 -10.36 -13.60
N GLU A 26 0.96 -9.04 -13.61
CA GLU A 26 1.15 -8.23 -14.82
C GLU A 26 2.63 -8.05 -15.16
N ARG A 27 3.51 -8.81 -14.49
CA ARG A 27 4.96 -8.82 -14.67
C ARG A 27 5.42 -10.20 -15.13
N ILE A 28 6.57 -10.21 -15.80
CA ILE A 28 7.27 -11.44 -16.17
C ILE A 28 8.63 -11.45 -15.45
N PRO A 29 8.90 -12.43 -14.58
CA PRO A 29 7.99 -13.49 -14.15
C PRO A 29 6.81 -12.95 -13.32
N VAL A 30 5.73 -13.73 -13.26
CA VAL A 30 4.60 -13.44 -12.35
C VAL A 30 5.07 -13.52 -10.91
N LEU A 31 4.67 -12.56 -10.08
CA LEU A 31 5.16 -12.41 -8.72
C LEU A 31 4.01 -12.32 -7.72
N LEU A 32 4.24 -12.82 -6.51
CA LEU A 32 3.45 -12.56 -5.32
C LEU A 32 4.30 -11.78 -4.32
N HIS A 33 3.87 -10.58 -3.95
CA HIS A 33 4.53 -9.85 -2.88
C HIS A 33 3.88 -10.19 -1.55
N VAL A 34 4.68 -10.60 -0.57
CA VAL A 34 4.25 -10.96 0.78
C VAL A 34 4.81 -9.93 1.75
N PHE A 35 4.03 -9.41 2.68
CA PHE A 35 4.48 -8.38 3.60
C PHE A 35 3.78 -8.47 4.96
N SER A 36 4.45 -7.94 5.98
CA SER A 36 3.86 -7.85 7.31
C SER A 36 2.75 -6.79 7.31
N PRO A 37 1.54 -7.09 7.83
CA PRO A 37 0.47 -6.09 7.95
C PRO A 37 0.88 -4.92 8.85
N ASP A 38 1.66 -5.17 9.90
CA ASP A 38 2.11 -4.15 10.86
C ASP A 38 3.26 -3.29 10.31
N LEU A 39 4.08 -3.87 9.43
CA LEU A 39 5.23 -3.20 8.81
C LEU A 39 5.23 -3.45 7.29
N PRO A 40 4.38 -2.77 6.50
CA PRO A 40 4.25 -3.03 5.05
C PRO A 40 5.51 -2.77 4.22
N GLN A 41 6.51 -2.09 4.78
CA GLN A 41 7.83 -1.94 4.17
C GLN A 41 8.70 -3.20 4.25
N ILE A 42 8.36 -4.14 5.14
CA ILE A 42 9.04 -5.42 5.30
C ILE A 42 8.26 -6.49 4.56
N GLY A 43 8.89 -7.10 3.56
CA GLY A 43 8.28 -8.13 2.75
C GLY A 43 9.25 -8.83 1.82
N GLU A 44 8.73 -9.85 1.14
CA GLU A 44 9.44 -10.69 0.18
C GLU A 44 8.66 -10.71 -1.14
N SER A 45 9.32 -11.01 -2.27
CA SER A 45 8.60 -11.30 -3.52
C SER A 45 8.91 -12.71 -3.96
N VAL A 46 7.87 -13.49 -4.24
CA VAL A 46 7.98 -14.90 -4.60
C VAL A 46 7.49 -15.10 -6.04
N HIS A 47 8.21 -15.90 -6.81
CA HIS A 47 7.76 -16.37 -8.12
C HIS A 47 7.87 -17.89 -8.20
N VAL A 48 7.37 -18.46 -9.29
CA VAL A 48 7.48 -19.89 -9.58
C VAL A 48 8.46 -20.12 -10.73
N LYS A 49 9.35 -21.09 -10.55
CA LYS A 49 10.30 -21.54 -11.57
C LYS A 49 10.30 -23.06 -11.64
N ALA A 50 10.57 -23.62 -12.82
CA ALA A 50 10.86 -25.04 -12.95
C ALA A 50 12.19 -25.37 -12.24
N GLY A 51 12.16 -26.32 -11.31
CA GLY A 51 13.33 -26.93 -10.70
C GLY A 51 13.81 -28.17 -11.44
N VAL A 52 14.72 -28.91 -10.82
CA VAL A 52 15.26 -30.17 -11.37
C VAL A 52 14.12 -31.17 -11.59
N GLY A 53 14.11 -31.83 -12.75
CA GLY A 53 13.05 -32.76 -13.13
C GLY A 53 11.71 -32.12 -13.50
N GLY A 54 11.67 -30.80 -13.71
CA GLY A 54 10.45 -30.08 -14.11
C GLY A 54 9.46 -29.83 -12.98
N VAL A 55 9.81 -30.22 -11.74
CA VAL A 55 8.99 -29.94 -10.56
C VAL A 55 8.94 -28.41 -10.37
N PRO A 56 7.77 -27.79 -10.19
CA PRO A 56 7.68 -26.35 -9.94
C PRO A 56 8.12 -26.02 -8.51
N TRP A 57 8.89 -24.94 -8.35
CA TRP A 57 9.39 -24.44 -7.08
C TRP A 57 8.99 -22.99 -6.85
N PHE A 58 8.71 -22.65 -5.60
CA PHE A 58 8.69 -21.27 -5.15
C PHE A 58 10.12 -20.76 -4.99
N VAL A 59 10.36 -19.55 -5.48
CA VAL A 59 11.68 -18.92 -5.51
C VAL A 59 11.56 -17.49 -5.00
N SER A 60 12.45 -17.09 -4.09
CA SER A 60 12.49 -15.72 -3.55
C SER A 60 12.97 -14.70 -4.58
N SER A 61 12.86 -13.43 -4.24
CA SER A 61 13.35 -12.32 -5.06
C SER A 61 14.86 -12.34 -5.25
N THR A 62 15.59 -12.96 -4.32
CA THR A 62 17.04 -13.20 -4.39
C THR A 62 17.41 -14.31 -5.37
N GLY A 63 16.44 -15.09 -5.86
CA GLY A 63 16.67 -16.25 -6.72
C GLY A 63 16.89 -17.56 -5.96
N ASP A 64 16.84 -17.53 -4.62
CA ASP A 64 17.01 -18.73 -3.81
C ASP A 64 15.76 -19.59 -3.87
N PRO A 65 15.90 -20.92 -4.09
CA PRO A 65 14.78 -21.83 -3.98
C PRO A 65 14.26 -21.81 -2.53
N LEU A 66 12.94 -21.74 -2.39
CA LEU A 66 12.25 -21.94 -1.11
C LEU A 66 11.94 -23.43 -1.01
N ARG A 67 10.84 -23.86 -1.63
CA ARG A 67 10.37 -25.24 -1.62
C ARG A 67 9.60 -25.60 -2.89
N PRO A 68 9.38 -26.90 -3.17
CA PRO A 68 8.46 -27.33 -4.22
C PRO A 68 7.06 -26.76 -4.01
N CYS A 69 6.34 -26.46 -5.10
CA CYS A 69 5.04 -25.78 -5.02
C CYS A 69 3.92 -26.58 -4.33
N HIS A 70 4.11 -27.88 -4.10
CA HIS A 70 3.17 -28.69 -3.33
C HIS A 70 3.31 -28.47 -1.81
N ASP A 71 4.47 -28.02 -1.31
CA ASP A 71 4.72 -27.73 0.11
C ASP A 71 4.47 -26.24 0.43
N ARG A 72 3.21 -25.82 0.32
CA ARG A 72 2.81 -24.42 0.53
C ARG A 72 2.96 -24.00 2.00
N ALA A 73 2.55 -24.86 2.93
CA ALA A 73 2.67 -24.59 4.36
C ALA A 73 4.14 -24.47 4.79
N GLY A 74 5.02 -25.33 4.27
CA GLY A 74 6.46 -25.22 4.50
C GLY A 74 7.06 -23.94 3.90
N THR A 75 6.60 -23.55 2.70
CA THR A 75 7.00 -22.28 2.07
C THR A 75 6.60 -21.07 2.91
N ALA A 76 5.37 -21.03 3.43
CA ALA A 76 4.91 -19.95 4.30
C ALA A 76 5.76 -19.83 5.58
N LYS A 77 6.09 -20.96 6.22
CA LYS A 77 7.00 -20.99 7.38
C LYS A 77 8.39 -20.47 7.05
N GLU A 78 8.92 -20.84 5.89
CA GLU A 78 10.25 -20.40 5.46
C GLU A 78 10.30 -18.91 5.17
N ILE A 79 9.27 -18.36 4.50
CA ILE A 79 9.13 -16.91 4.29
C ILE A 79 9.07 -16.19 5.64
N ALA A 80 8.27 -16.69 6.59
CA ALA A 80 8.18 -16.11 7.92
C ALA A 80 9.53 -16.12 8.65
N ALA A 81 10.28 -17.22 8.58
CA ALA A 81 11.60 -17.34 9.18
C ALA A 81 12.61 -16.35 8.58
N ARG A 82 12.58 -16.15 7.25
CA ARG A 82 13.44 -15.16 6.57
C ARG A 82 13.10 -13.72 6.96
N LEU A 83 11.82 -13.42 7.19
CA LEU A 83 11.36 -12.06 7.53
C LEU A 83 11.44 -11.74 9.02
N ALA A 84 11.44 -12.74 9.91
CA ALA A 84 11.43 -12.55 11.37
C ALA A 84 12.51 -11.59 11.91
N PRO A 85 13.78 -11.64 11.45
CA PRO A 85 14.81 -10.71 11.93
C PRO A 85 14.46 -9.23 11.69
N PHE A 86 13.73 -8.93 10.61
CA PHE A 86 13.35 -7.56 10.26
C PHE A 86 12.11 -7.07 11.00
N LEU A 87 11.27 -7.99 11.51
CA LEU A 87 10.10 -7.66 12.32
C LEU A 87 10.46 -7.32 13.77
N HIS A 88 11.52 -7.92 14.30
CA HIS A 88 11.96 -7.72 15.69
C HIS A 88 13.05 -6.64 15.83
N ALA A 89 13.53 -6.06 14.72
CA ALA A 89 14.56 -5.03 14.75
C ALA A 89 13.99 -3.68 15.27
N PRO A 90 14.48 -3.12 16.40
CA PRO A 90 13.94 -1.90 17.00
C PRO A 90 14.24 -0.59 16.23
N HIS A 91 14.81 -0.64 15.01
CA HIS A 91 15.44 0.54 14.39
C HIS A 91 14.66 1.23 13.24
N ILE A 92 13.51 0.75 12.76
CA ILE A 92 12.85 1.29 11.54
C ILE A 92 11.69 2.27 11.84
N VAL A 93 11.55 2.76 13.08
CA VAL A 93 10.52 3.78 13.39
C VAL A 93 10.84 5.16 12.80
N ARG A 94 12.10 5.44 12.40
CA ARG A 94 12.50 6.79 11.96
C ARG A 94 12.12 7.18 10.52
N LEU A 95 11.80 6.23 9.64
CA LEU A 95 11.56 6.55 8.22
C LEU A 95 10.09 6.75 7.85
N THR A 96 9.14 6.21 8.63
CA THR A 96 7.70 6.30 8.37
C THR A 96 7.10 7.63 8.86
N GLN A 97 7.71 8.29 9.84
CA GLN A 97 7.17 9.52 10.43
C GLN A 97 7.27 10.75 9.49
N ARG A 98 8.29 10.80 8.61
CA ARG A 98 8.47 11.92 7.68
C ARG A 98 7.43 11.98 6.54
N ARG A 99 6.84 10.84 6.13
CA ARG A 99 5.88 10.82 5.01
C ARG A 99 4.42 11.06 5.40
N ARG A 100 4.00 10.72 6.63
CA ARG A 100 2.62 11.03 7.08
C ARG A 100 2.44 12.51 7.39
N LEU A 101 3.45 13.19 7.94
CA LEU A 101 3.36 14.63 8.24
C LEU A 101 3.49 15.54 6.99
N ALA A 102 4.15 15.07 5.93
CA ALA A 102 4.20 15.82 4.66
C ALA A 102 2.86 15.84 3.92
N ARG A 103 1.98 14.87 4.17
CA ARG A 103 0.63 14.82 3.57
C ARG A 103 -0.43 15.57 4.38
N CYS A 104 -0.14 15.92 5.64
CA CYS A 104 -1.03 16.72 6.52
C CYS A 104 -0.67 18.21 6.60
N ARG A 105 0.27 18.71 5.78
CA ARG A 105 0.65 20.14 5.76
C ARG A 105 0.20 20.89 4.50
N MET A 106 -0.88 20.43 3.87
CA MET A 106 -1.52 21.15 2.77
C MET A 106 -3.04 21.17 2.90
N THR A 107 -3.53 21.47 4.10
CA THR A 107 -4.84 22.11 4.30
C THR A 107 -4.60 23.36 5.15
N ARG A 108 -3.89 24.33 4.54
CA ARG A 108 -3.95 25.72 4.97
C ARG A 108 -5.40 26.16 4.86
N PHE A 109 -6.01 26.47 6.00
CA PHE A 109 -6.78 27.69 6.21
C PHE A 109 -7.41 28.28 4.95
N LEU A 110 -8.56 27.77 4.54
CA LEU A 110 -9.49 28.53 3.71
C LEU A 110 -10.92 28.21 4.14
N ARG A 111 -11.65 29.28 4.45
CA ARG A 111 -13.07 29.36 4.87
C ARG A 111 -13.37 29.12 6.35
N VAL A 112 -12.84 30.01 7.18
CA VAL A 112 -13.63 30.60 8.27
C VAL A 112 -14.13 31.97 7.77
N LEU A 113 -15.35 32.36 8.18
CA LEU A 113 -16.08 33.60 7.91
C LEU A 113 -16.96 33.63 6.64
N ALA A 114 -18.05 32.86 6.68
CA ALA A 114 -19.32 33.32 6.12
C ALA A 114 -20.37 33.20 7.23
N ILE A 115 -20.47 34.21 8.09
CA ILE A 115 -21.62 34.57 8.93
C ILE A 115 -21.31 35.98 9.46
N LEU A 116 -22.11 36.97 9.09
CA LEU A 116 -22.51 38.17 9.86
C LEU A 116 -23.45 39.02 8.98
N PRO A 117 -24.33 39.84 9.57
CA PRO A 117 -25.76 39.79 9.31
C PRO A 117 -26.27 41.04 8.60
N LEU A 118 -27.54 40.95 8.18
CA LEU A 118 -28.47 42.05 7.96
C LEU A 118 -28.22 43.24 8.89
N VAL A 119 -27.77 44.37 8.35
CA VAL A 119 -28.09 45.67 8.93
C VAL A 119 -28.42 46.66 7.83
N ARG A 120 -29.70 47.02 7.85
CA ARG A 120 -30.40 48.04 7.07
C ARG A 120 -29.89 49.41 7.50
N PHE A 121 -29.44 50.24 6.56
CA PHE A 121 -29.31 51.68 6.77
C PHE A 121 -29.99 52.47 5.65
N PRO A 122 -30.53 53.66 5.97
CA PRO A 122 -31.68 54.23 5.29
C PRO A 122 -31.32 55.23 4.19
N SER A 123 -32.31 55.41 3.32
CA SER A 123 -32.51 56.49 2.35
C SER A 123 -32.51 57.88 2.99
N LEU A 124 -31.78 58.82 2.36
CA LEU A 124 -32.06 60.26 2.14
C LEU A 124 -30.79 60.82 1.46
N GLY A 125 -30.76 61.61 0.39
CA GLY A 125 -31.76 62.31 -0.40
C GLY A 125 -31.03 63.26 -1.38
N LYS A 126 -31.78 63.75 -2.38
CA LYS A 126 -31.59 64.98 -3.18
C LYS A 126 -30.54 65.09 -4.29
N GLY A 127 -31.07 65.44 -5.47
CA GLY A 127 -30.44 66.24 -6.53
C GLY A 127 -29.98 65.39 -7.71
N GLY A 128 -30.50 65.51 -8.94
CA GLY A 128 -31.20 66.60 -9.59
C GLY A 128 -30.53 66.86 -10.94
N GLN A 129 -31.36 66.93 -12.00
CA GLN A 129 -31.11 67.49 -13.35
C GLN A 129 -30.53 66.50 -14.40
N ARG A 130 -31.25 66.17 -15.49
CA ARG A 130 -31.50 66.94 -16.74
C ARG A 130 -30.16 67.10 -17.49
N TRP A 131 -29.93 66.75 -18.76
CA TRP A 131 -30.59 66.88 -20.07
C TRP A 131 -30.15 65.67 -20.94
N GLY A 132 -30.77 65.18 -22.03
CA GLY A 132 -31.52 65.84 -23.10
C GLY A 132 -30.69 65.81 -24.40
N SER A 133 -30.97 64.86 -25.30
CA SER A 133 -31.06 64.96 -26.78
C SER A 133 -31.19 63.57 -27.40
#